data_AF-A0A9D6YMW6-F1
#
_entry.id   AF-A0A9D6YMW6-F1
#
_cell.length_a   1.000
_cell.length_b   1.000
_cell.length_c   1.000
_cell.angle_alpha   90.00
_cell.angle_beta   90.00
_cell.angle_gamma   90.00
#
_symmetry.space_group_name_H-M   'P 1'
#
loop_
_entity.id
_entity.type
_entity.pdbx_description
1 polymer ?
#
loop_
_entity_poly.entity_id
_entity_poly.type
_entity_poly.pdbx_seq_one_letter_code
_entity_poly.pdbx_strand_id
1 'polypeptide(L)' 'MVEVKKGISVNGFTEIILPGNFDITKNKVVLKGAYNLLSAMKNAGDMAC' A
#
# COMPACT_ATOMS: atom_id res chain seq x y z
N MET A 1 1.13 -5.69 -4.37
CA MET A 1 1.38 -4.30 -3.88
C MET A 1 1.29 -3.37 -5.06
N VAL A 2 0.84 -2.13 -4.86
CA VAL A 2 0.73 -1.13 -5.93
C VAL A 2 1.69 0.01 -5.60
N GLU A 3 2.54 0.37 -6.56
CA GLU A 3 3.43 1.51 -6.43
C GLU A 3 2.63 2.82 -6.51
N VAL A 4 2.99 3.78 -5.67
CA VAL A 4 2.34 5.09 -5.59
C VAL A 4 3.39 6.18 -5.51
N LYS A 5 3.05 7.39 -5.95
CA LYS A 5 3.92 8.55 -5.75
C LYS A 5 3.58 9.24 -4.44
N LYS A 6 4.59 9.52 -3.62
CA LYS A 6 4.44 10.31 -2.39
C LYS A 6 4.39 11.80 -2.73
N GLY A 7 3.38 12.49 -2.25
CA GLY A 7 3.27 13.95 -2.29
C GLY A 7 3.80 14.59 -1.01
N ILE A 8 3.19 15.71 -0.63
CA ILE A 8 3.58 16.51 0.54
C ILE A 8 3.06 15.85 1.83
N SER A 9 3.84 15.93 2.91
CA SER A 9 3.43 15.50 4.26
C SER A 9 3.28 16.71 5.19
N VAL A 10 2.09 16.95 5.75
CA VAL A 10 1.79 18.08 6.67
C VAL A 10 0.80 17.62 7.74
N ASN A 11 0.98 18.07 8.98
CA ASN A 11 0.05 17.86 10.11
C ASN A 11 -0.33 16.38 10.36
N GLY A 12 0.62 15.46 10.15
CA GLY A 12 0.38 14.02 10.35
C GLY A 12 -0.33 13.32 9.19
N PHE A 13 -0.65 14.03 8.10
CA PHE A 13 -1.17 13.47 6.87
C PHE A 13 -0.10 13.46 5.79
N THR A 14 -0.18 12.52 4.85
CA THR A 14 0.69 12.44 3.67
C THR A 14 -0.18 12.27 2.45
N GLU A 15 0.04 13.13 1.46
CA GLU A 15 -0.59 13.01 0.16
C GLU A 15 -0.01 11.82 -0.60
N ILE A 16 -0.90 11.05 -1.23
CA ILE A 16 -0.54 9.89 -2.04
C ILE A 16 -1.21 10.04 -3.40
N ILE A 17 -0.40 10.06 -4.45
CA ILE A 17 -0.86 10.13 -5.83
C ILE A 17 -0.96 8.70 -6.35
N LEU A 18 -2.20 8.26 -6.57
CA LEU A 18 -2.54 6.94 -7.07
C LEU A 18 -2.34 6.86 -8.60
N PRO A 19 -1.99 5.70 -9.15
CA PRO A 19 -1.92 5.51 -10.59
C PRO A 19 -3.30 5.74 -11.24
N GLY A 20 -3.34 6.31 -12.44
CA GLY A 20 -4.58 6.80 -13.06
C GLY A 20 -5.65 5.75 -13.35
N ASN A 21 -5.28 4.47 -13.30
CA ASN A 21 -6.15 3.31 -13.47
C ASN A 21 -6.54 2.63 -12.14
N PHE A 22 -6.24 3.26 -11.00
CA PHE A 22 -6.62 2.76 -9.68
C PHE A 22 -8.01 3.26 -9.28
N ASP A 23 -8.98 2.35 -9.21
CA ASP A 23 -10.34 2.66 -8.76
C ASP A 23 -10.44 2.64 -7.23
N ILE A 24 -10.43 3.81 -6.59
CA ILE A 24 -10.53 3.92 -5.13
C ILE A 24 -11.88 3.47 -4.56
N THR A 25 -12.93 3.42 -5.38
CA THR A 25 -14.29 3.03 -4.92
C THR A 25 -14.43 1.53 -4.79
N LYS A 26 -13.67 0.77 -5.58
CA LYS A 26 -13.67 -0.71 -5.58
C LYS A 26 -12.57 -1.31 -4.73
N ASN A 27 -11.56 -0.52 -4.34
CA ASN A 27 -10.37 -0.99 -3.64
C ASN A 27 -10.26 -0.38 -2.24
N LYS A 28 -9.49 -1.03 -1.37
CA LYS A 28 -9.27 -0.57 0.01
C LYS A 28 -7.79 -0.28 0.25
N VAL A 29 -7.52 0.74 1.06
CA VAL A 29 -6.18 1.09 1.53
C VAL A 29 -5.98 0.53 2.93
N VAL A 30 -4.86 -0.18 3.14
CA VAL A 30 -4.52 -0.75 4.45
C VAL A 30 -3.74 0.28 5.26
N LEU A 31 -4.37 0.82 6.30
CA LEU A 31 -3.73 1.80 7.20
C LEU A 31 -3.14 1.16 8.46
N LYS A 32 -3.78 0.11 8.99
CA LYS A 32 -3.36 -0.59 10.21
C LYS A 32 -2.86 -1.99 9.85
N GLY A 33 -1.75 -2.40 10.45
CA GLY A 33 -1.17 -3.73 10.22
C GLY A 33 -0.50 -3.93 8.85
N ALA A 34 -0.27 -2.86 8.09
CA ALA A 34 0.38 -2.93 6.78
C ALA A 34 1.75 -3.63 6.84
N TYR A 35 2.55 -3.37 7.88
CA TYR A 35 3.85 -4.03 8.06
C TYR A 35 3.74 -5.56 8.16
N ASN A 36 2.79 -6.06 8.96
CA ASN A 36 2.57 -7.51 9.13
C ASN A 36 2.10 -8.15 7.81
N LEU A 37 1.17 -7.49 7.11
CA LEU A 37 0.68 -7.96 5.82
C LEU A 37 1.81 -8.03 4.77
N LEU A 38 2.64 -6.98 4.69
CA LEU A 38 3.79 -6.92 3.78
C LEU A 38 4.82 -8.01 4.11
N SER A 39 5.09 -8.22 5.40
CA SER A 39 6.02 -9.25 5.88
C SER A 39 5.51 -10.66 5.54
N ALA A 40 4.22 -10.93 5.77
CA ALA A 40 3.60 -12.20 5.43
C ALA A 40 3.62 -12.46 3.91
N MET A 41 3.31 -11.44 3.08
CA MET A 41 3.36 -11.56 1.62
C MET A 41 4.77 -11.85 1.10
N LYS A 42 5.79 -11.18 1.66
CA LYS A 42 7.19 -11.46 1.35
C LYS A 42 7.55 -12.92 1.67
N ASN A 43 7.19 -13.39 2.86
CA ASN A 43 7.53 -14.73 3.33
C ASN A 43 6.72 -15.84 2.62
N ALA A 44 5.47 -15.56 2.22
CA ALA A 44 4.65 -16.50 1.45
C ALA A 44 5.21 -16.75 0.03
N GLY A 45 5.90 -15.77 -0.55
CA GLY A 45 6.60 -15.96 -1.82
C GLY A 45 7.88 -16.82 -1.70
N ASP A 46 8.53 -16.80 -0.53
CA ASP A 46 9.75 -17.57 -0.24
C ASP A 46 9.47 -19.03 0.15
N MET A 47 8.25 -19.34 0.59
CA MET A 47 7.81 -20.70 0.95
C MET A 47 7.09 -21.45 -0.17
N ALA A 48 6.97 -20.85 -1.36
CA ALA A 48 6.46 -21.53 -2.54
C ALA A 48 7.57 -22.37 -3.19
N CYS A 49 7.88 -23.53 -2.60
CA CYS A 49 8.71 -24.57 -3.20
C CYS A 49 7.92 -25.87 -3.34
#